data_AF-A0A6V8D3N6-F1
#
_entry.id   AF-A0A6V8D3N6-F1
#
_cell.length_a   1.000
_cell.length_b   1.000
_cell.length_c   1.000
_cell.angle_alpha   90.00
_cell.angle_beta   90.00
_cell.angle_gamma   90.00
#
_symmetry.space_group_name_H-M   'P 1'
#
loop_
_entity.id
_entity.type
_entity.pdbx_description
1 polymer ?
#
loop_
_entity_poly.entity_id
_entity_poly.type
_entity_poly.pdbx_seq_one_letter_code
_entity_poly.pdbx_strand_id
1 'polypeptide(L)'
;MQEEHMANCLEIAFKHNIPKQQRKARVAKSPDWQIMDKSWRSILTIALDELEIPGDDEDNNISRPNRMMRRRGRGSAGKSSLDWLPSSEEITSDSSATAAYRLAVLLINKQLKRGEWTDDLTAAENAIRETCLTTGVDKVWHQIGEKTALLAQFVGFPVAKKKSKTKKKVSLSVAKIDVFDNEQLGQAISQLSSLCGDAAQQIAIQKIQSQISSRRNIEAGESLLSLTGDASVISVILAIASGLDSQQALKELAKSDKELAAQFQDLVDLINGKVNDWNKSINAGEDGLSKARRRFAWLNFTDEVEKLSPSEILAGIELLETIPNSQSQVQNLKWIHLSALAASGKSEDAAETLVTYSLDNAIDIDNLYQLVSQLNSPAVEDWLKSQLNLLDEGALVYIAQHETSSLALKNECFKMLQDSGGEAWEESSVAAIAVFAQKLELRRLSKILTNNDLAPMSHPHETLLSYH
;
A
#
# COMPACT_ATOMS: atom_id res chain seq x y z
N MET A 1 -24.30 -8.34 19.17
CA MET A 1 -23.64 -8.76 17.92
C MET A 1 -24.04 -10.18 17.56
N GLN A 2 -23.72 -11.21 18.37
CA GLN A 2 -24.11 -12.59 18.04
C GLN A 2 -25.62 -12.80 17.87
N GLU A 3 -26.45 -12.25 18.76
CA GLU A 3 -27.92 -12.32 18.66
C GLU A 3 -28.48 -11.68 17.37
N GLU A 4 -27.81 -10.66 16.85
CA GLU A 4 -28.19 -9.97 15.60
C GLU A 4 -27.74 -10.76 14.37
N HIS A 5 -26.53 -11.33 14.37
CA HIS A 5 -26.09 -12.27 13.34
C HIS A 5 -27.05 -13.47 13.25
N MET A 6 -27.48 -13.98 14.41
CA MET A 6 -28.45 -15.06 14.50
C MET A 6 -29.83 -14.64 13.94
N ALA A 7 -30.30 -13.43 14.24
CA ALA A 7 -31.54 -12.89 13.68
C ALA A 7 -31.48 -12.77 12.15
N ASN A 8 -30.41 -12.18 11.62
CA ASN A 8 -30.19 -12.06 10.16
C ASN A 8 -30.18 -13.43 9.49
N CYS A 9 -29.54 -14.43 10.11
CA CYS A 9 -29.55 -15.79 9.61
C CYS A 9 -30.94 -16.44 9.61
N LEU A 10 -31.75 -16.23 10.66
CA LEU A 10 -33.12 -16.73 10.73
C LEU A 10 -34.01 -16.08 9.67
N GLU A 11 -33.86 -14.77 9.44
CA GLU A 11 -34.57 -14.09 8.35
C GLU A 11 -34.23 -14.71 6.99
N ILE A 12 -32.95 -15.01 6.73
CA ILE A 12 -32.54 -15.71 5.49
C ILE A 12 -33.15 -17.11 5.41
N ALA A 13 -33.17 -17.85 6.51
CA ALA A 13 -33.67 -19.23 6.56
C ALA A 13 -35.18 -19.33 6.31
N PHE A 14 -35.95 -18.39 6.86
CA PHE A 14 -37.41 -18.43 6.88
C PHE A 14 -38.07 -17.45 5.90
N LYS A 15 -37.31 -16.84 4.99
CA LYS A 15 -37.85 -16.16 3.81
C LYS A 15 -38.81 -17.09 3.03
N HIS A 16 -39.91 -16.52 2.53
CA HIS A 16 -40.91 -17.27 1.77
C HIS A 16 -40.27 -18.08 0.64
N ASN A 17 -40.74 -19.33 0.47
CA ASN A 17 -40.33 -20.29 -0.58
C ASN A 17 -38.96 -20.99 -0.40
N ILE A 18 -38.39 -21.08 0.81
CA ILE A 18 -37.18 -21.88 1.07
C ILE A 18 -37.54 -23.22 1.74
N PRO A 19 -37.33 -24.37 1.06
CA PRO A 19 -37.55 -25.69 1.64
C PRO A 19 -36.64 -25.95 2.84
N LYS A 20 -37.13 -26.67 3.87
CA LYS A 20 -36.40 -27.00 5.11
C LYS A 20 -34.99 -27.54 4.85
N GLN A 21 -34.85 -28.45 3.90
CA GLN A 21 -33.57 -29.07 3.52
C GLN A 21 -32.54 -28.08 2.94
N GLN A 22 -32.98 -26.96 2.37
CA GLN A 22 -32.10 -25.96 1.74
C GLN A 22 -31.76 -24.79 2.66
N ARG A 23 -32.46 -24.62 3.80
CA ARG A 23 -32.26 -23.49 4.73
C ARG A 23 -30.83 -23.44 5.24
N LYS A 24 -30.31 -24.56 5.74
CA LYS A 24 -28.93 -24.69 6.22
C LYS A 24 -27.91 -24.31 5.16
N ALA A 25 -28.07 -24.80 3.93
CA ALA A 25 -27.14 -24.52 2.84
C ALA A 25 -27.14 -23.04 2.45
N ARG A 26 -28.29 -22.35 2.54
CA ARG A 26 -28.38 -20.91 2.27
C ARG A 26 -27.81 -20.07 3.40
N VAL A 27 -28.15 -20.40 4.65
CA VAL A 27 -27.61 -19.72 5.83
C VAL A 27 -26.10 -19.91 5.91
N ALA A 28 -25.57 -21.10 5.61
CA ALA A 28 -24.13 -21.37 5.67
C ALA A 28 -23.29 -20.49 4.71
N LYS A 29 -23.93 -19.91 3.68
CA LYS A 29 -23.31 -18.98 2.74
C LYS A 29 -23.42 -17.52 3.19
N SER A 30 -24.19 -17.20 4.23
CA SER A 30 -24.34 -15.82 4.68
C SER A 30 -23.10 -15.34 5.45
N PRO A 31 -22.76 -14.04 5.35
CA PRO A 31 -21.71 -13.44 6.16
C PRO A 31 -21.94 -13.61 7.67
N ASP A 32 -23.17 -13.38 8.14
CA ASP A 32 -23.51 -13.52 9.55
C ASP A 32 -23.23 -14.93 10.09
N TRP A 33 -23.46 -15.99 9.30
CA TRP A 33 -23.10 -17.35 9.69
C TRP A 33 -21.59 -17.54 9.79
N GLN A 34 -20.83 -17.00 8.84
CA GLN A 34 -19.39 -17.19 8.76
C GLN A 34 -18.62 -16.48 9.87
N ILE A 35 -19.14 -15.38 10.41
CA ILE A 35 -18.52 -14.63 11.52
C ILE A 35 -19.02 -15.07 12.90
N MET A 36 -20.21 -15.66 12.97
CA MET A 36 -20.81 -16.11 14.24
C MET A 36 -19.97 -17.21 14.90
N ASP A 37 -19.93 -17.22 16.23
CA ASP A 37 -19.16 -18.22 16.98
C ASP A 37 -19.72 -19.64 16.75
N LYS A 38 -18.84 -20.65 16.82
CA LYS A 38 -19.23 -22.05 16.55
C LYS A 38 -20.36 -22.53 17.46
N SER A 39 -20.32 -22.16 18.74
CA SER A 39 -21.35 -22.54 19.71
C SER A 39 -22.71 -21.91 19.40
N TRP A 40 -22.75 -20.66 18.91
CA TRP A 40 -23.97 -20.01 18.44
C TRP A 40 -24.49 -20.63 17.13
N ARG A 41 -23.60 -21.05 16.22
CA ARG A 41 -23.98 -21.84 15.04
C ARG A 41 -24.67 -23.13 15.41
N SER A 42 -24.31 -23.77 16.52
CA SER A 42 -24.98 -24.99 17.01
C SER A 42 -26.42 -24.73 17.39
N ILE A 43 -26.68 -23.68 18.17
CA ILE A 43 -28.04 -23.26 18.57
C ILE A 43 -28.88 -22.95 17.32
N LEU A 44 -28.33 -22.17 16.39
CA LEU A 44 -29.02 -21.87 15.14
C LEU A 44 -29.26 -23.13 14.30
N THR A 45 -28.32 -24.08 14.26
CA THR A 45 -28.52 -25.36 13.54
C THR A 45 -29.71 -26.14 14.10
N ILE A 46 -29.85 -26.15 15.43
CA ILE A 46 -30.97 -26.78 16.12
C ILE A 46 -32.29 -26.08 15.75
N ALA A 47 -32.28 -24.75 15.73
CA ALA A 47 -33.40 -23.93 15.26
C ALA A 47 -33.82 -24.25 13.81
N LEU A 48 -32.84 -24.40 12.91
CA LEU A 48 -33.08 -24.68 11.49
C LEU A 48 -33.59 -26.10 11.23
N ASP A 49 -33.19 -27.07 12.06
CA ASP A 49 -33.70 -28.44 11.99
C ASP A 49 -35.10 -28.60 12.59
N GLU A 50 -35.58 -27.60 13.35
CA GLU A 50 -36.81 -27.67 14.13
C GLU A 50 -36.81 -28.95 14.99
N LEU A 51 -35.69 -29.18 15.69
CA LEU A 51 -35.48 -30.38 16.53
C LEU A 51 -36.52 -30.44 17.66
N GLU A 52 -37.12 -31.62 17.81
CA GLU A 52 -38.10 -31.93 18.85
C GLU A 52 -37.43 -32.63 20.05
N ILE A 53 -38.12 -32.61 21.19
CA ILE A 53 -37.69 -33.33 22.39
C ILE A 53 -37.89 -34.83 22.13
N PRO A 54 -36.87 -35.69 22.32
CA PRO A 54 -37.05 -37.15 22.22
C PRO A 54 -38.16 -37.61 23.17
N GLY A 55 -39.12 -38.41 22.69
CA GLY A 55 -40.16 -39.00 23.54
C GLY A 55 -39.59 -40.04 24.50
N ASP A 56 -40.17 -40.17 25.69
CA ASP A 56 -39.75 -41.15 26.72
C ASP A 56 -39.83 -42.62 26.24
N ASP A 57 -40.63 -42.91 25.20
CA ASP A 57 -40.80 -44.27 24.65
C ASP A 57 -39.87 -44.60 23.47
N GLU A 58 -39.03 -43.68 22.98
CA GLU A 58 -38.06 -43.97 21.90
C GLU A 58 -36.77 -44.62 22.43
N ASP A 59 -36.92 -45.71 23.19
CA ASP A 59 -35.80 -46.38 23.84
C ASP A 59 -35.00 -47.32 22.93
N ASN A 60 -35.24 -47.33 21.61
CA ASN A 60 -34.43 -48.17 20.71
C ASN A 60 -34.26 -47.72 19.24
N ASN A 61 -34.79 -46.58 18.78
CA ASN A 61 -34.51 -46.15 17.40
C ASN A 61 -34.79 -44.66 17.16
N ILE A 62 -33.90 -43.79 17.63
CA ILE A 62 -33.80 -42.46 17.03
C ILE A 62 -33.42 -42.68 15.56
N SER A 63 -34.38 -42.48 14.65
CA SER A 63 -34.11 -42.41 13.22
C SER A 63 -33.19 -41.23 12.97
N ARG A 64 -31.89 -41.52 12.95
CA ARG A 64 -30.85 -40.59 12.48
C ARG A 64 -31.31 -40.05 11.12
N PRO A 65 -31.30 -38.73 10.89
CA PRO A 65 -31.68 -38.17 9.61
C PRO A 65 -30.85 -38.85 8.53
N ASN A 66 -31.54 -39.37 7.50
CA ASN A 66 -30.99 -40.21 6.45
C ASN A 66 -29.57 -39.79 6.08
N ARG A 67 -28.59 -40.67 6.37
CA ARG A 67 -27.21 -40.54 5.92
C ARG A 67 -27.21 -40.37 4.41
N MET A 68 -26.97 -39.15 3.96
CA MET A 68 -26.65 -38.88 2.57
C MET A 68 -25.47 -39.80 2.18
N MET A 69 -25.71 -40.58 1.14
CA MET A 69 -24.77 -41.53 0.58
C MET A 69 -23.50 -40.82 0.08
N ARG A 70 -22.35 -41.24 0.64
CA ARG A 70 -20.97 -41.22 0.08
C ARG A 70 -20.32 -39.88 -0.30
N ARG A 71 -19.15 -39.63 0.31
CA ARG A 71 -17.86 -39.64 -0.42
C ARG A 71 -16.69 -40.04 0.49
N ARG A 72 -15.78 -40.81 -0.11
CA ARG A 72 -14.58 -41.46 0.45
C ARG A 72 -13.64 -40.49 1.20
N GLY A 73 -13.12 -40.96 2.33
CA GLY A 73 -11.71 -40.82 2.70
C GLY A 73 -11.29 -39.57 3.46
N ARG A 74 -11.49 -39.56 4.79
CA ARG A 74 -10.46 -39.19 5.79
C ARG A 74 -11.01 -39.49 7.20
N GLY A 75 -10.24 -40.20 8.01
CA GLY A 75 -10.59 -40.55 9.38
C GLY A 75 -10.72 -39.31 10.26
N SER A 76 -11.96 -38.93 10.54
CA SER A 76 -12.39 -38.22 11.75
C SER A 76 -13.91 -38.36 11.76
N ALA A 77 -14.48 -38.97 12.80
CA ALA A 77 -15.92 -38.87 13.02
C ALA A 77 -16.24 -37.37 13.08
N GLY A 78 -16.95 -36.85 12.08
CA GLY A 78 -17.22 -35.42 12.00
C GLY A 78 -17.93 -34.97 13.27
N LYS A 79 -17.31 -34.07 14.04
CA LYS A 79 -17.90 -33.47 15.24
C LYS A 79 -19.31 -32.98 14.90
N SER A 80 -20.31 -33.46 15.62
CA SER A 80 -21.69 -33.01 15.49
C SER A 80 -21.77 -31.52 15.80
N SER A 81 -22.73 -30.78 15.23
CA SER A 81 -22.95 -29.38 15.61
C SER A 81 -23.19 -29.23 17.12
N LEU A 82 -23.76 -30.25 17.78
CA LEU A 82 -23.95 -30.33 19.23
C LEU A 82 -22.63 -30.37 20.03
N ASP A 83 -21.54 -30.86 19.41
CA ASP A 83 -20.23 -30.98 20.06
C ASP A 83 -19.49 -29.63 20.17
N TRP A 84 -20.00 -28.57 19.51
CA TRP A 84 -19.44 -27.21 19.63
C TRP A 84 -20.07 -26.40 20.77
N LEU A 85 -21.11 -26.93 21.44
CA LEU A 85 -21.69 -26.30 22.62
C LEU A 85 -20.81 -26.57 23.84
N PRO A 86 -20.54 -25.56 24.70
CA PRO A 86 -19.79 -25.74 25.93
C PRO A 86 -20.51 -26.71 26.89
N SER A 87 -19.77 -27.21 27.87
CA SER A 87 -20.34 -28.07 28.91
C SER A 87 -21.28 -27.30 29.84
N SER A 88 -22.14 -28.01 30.57
CA SER A 88 -23.09 -27.39 31.51
C SER A 88 -22.37 -26.65 32.65
N GLU A 89 -21.20 -27.11 33.08
CA GLU A 89 -20.39 -26.48 34.13
C GLU A 89 -19.65 -25.23 33.61
N GLU A 90 -19.07 -25.31 32.41
CA GLU A 90 -18.39 -24.19 31.76
C GLU A 90 -19.34 -23.01 31.52
N ILE A 91 -20.55 -23.27 31.03
CA ILE A 91 -21.49 -22.19 30.69
C ILE A 91 -22.14 -21.57 31.92
N THR A 92 -22.26 -22.32 33.01
CA THR A 92 -22.81 -21.82 34.29
C THR A 92 -21.87 -20.80 34.92
N SER A 93 -20.56 -21.01 34.80
CA SER A 93 -19.52 -20.14 35.34
C SER A 93 -19.17 -18.95 34.44
N ASP A 94 -19.54 -18.98 33.15
CA ASP A 94 -19.24 -17.89 32.20
C ASP A 94 -20.13 -16.66 32.39
N SER A 95 -19.67 -15.71 33.20
CA SER A 95 -20.37 -14.43 33.41
C SER A 95 -20.32 -13.48 32.20
N SER A 96 -19.47 -13.75 31.19
CA SER A 96 -19.31 -12.88 30.02
C SER A 96 -20.44 -13.06 28.99
N ALA A 97 -21.12 -14.21 29.02
CA ALA A 97 -22.19 -14.55 28.10
C ALA A 97 -23.57 -14.03 28.56
N THR A 98 -24.48 -13.78 27.61
CA THR A 98 -25.83 -13.32 27.96
C THR A 98 -26.60 -14.42 28.70
N ALA A 99 -27.48 -14.02 29.64
CA ALA A 99 -28.30 -14.95 30.39
C ALA A 99 -29.15 -15.85 29.46
N ALA A 100 -29.69 -15.28 28.38
CA ALA A 100 -30.46 -16.01 27.37
C ALA A 100 -29.62 -17.09 26.68
N TYR A 101 -28.39 -16.78 26.27
CA TYR A 101 -27.50 -17.77 25.66
C TYR A 101 -27.14 -18.90 26.63
N ARG A 102 -26.78 -18.55 27.88
CA ARG A 102 -26.47 -19.55 28.91
C ARG A 102 -27.63 -20.50 29.17
N LEU A 103 -28.83 -19.95 29.29
CA LEU A 103 -30.06 -20.74 29.49
C LEU A 103 -30.32 -21.66 28.29
N ALA A 104 -30.14 -21.19 27.06
CA ALA A 104 -30.33 -22.00 25.86
C ALA A 104 -29.36 -23.19 25.82
N VAL A 105 -28.07 -22.97 26.13
CA VAL A 105 -27.08 -24.05 26.19
C VAL A 105 -27.44 -25.07 27.28
N LEU A 106 -27.84 -24.61 28.48
CA LEU A 106 -28.22 -25.51 29.57
C LEU A 106 -29.42 -26.39 29.21
N LEU A 107 -30.47 -25.82 28.61
CA LEU A 107 -31.62 -26.61 28.15
C LEU A 107 -31.24 -27.65 27.09
N ILE A 108 -30.43 -27.25 26.11
CA ILE A 108 -29.97 -28.16 25.05
C ILE A 108 -29.14 -29.30 25.65
N ASN A 109 -28.20 -28.99 26.56
CA ASN A 109 -27.38 -30.01 27.21
C ASN A 109 -28.26 -30.95 28.05
N LYS A 110 -29.23 -30.42 28.82
CA LYS A 110 -30.18 -31.20 29.62
C LYS A 110 -31.00 -32.19 28.78
N GLN A 111 -31.50 -31.73 27.63
CA GLN A 111 -32.44 -32.50 26.81
C GLN A 111 -31.74 -33.43 25.80
N LEU A 112 -30.55 -33.06 25.29
CA LEU A 112 -29.88 -33.79 24.21
C LEU A 112 -28.54 -34.44 24.59
N LYS A 113 -27.80 -33.90 25.55
CA LYS A 113 -26.53 -34.49 26.04
C LYS A 113 -26.80 -35.23 27.35
N ARG A 114 -27.41 -36.41 27.25
CA ARG A 114 -27.67 -37.31 28.40
C ARG A 114 -26.38 -37.45 29.24
N GLY A 115 -26.33 -36.75 30.36
CA GLY A 115 -25.20 -36.68 31.29
C GLY A 115 -25.72 -36.46 32.71
N GLU A 116 -24.85 -36.60 33.72
CA GLU A 116 -25.26 -36.41 35.13
C GLU A 116 -25.75 -34.98 35.34
N TRP A 117 -27.03 -34.85 35.69
CA TRP A 117 -27.67 -33.58 36.01
C TRP A 117 -27.74 -33.42 37.53
N THR A 118 -26.99 -32.46 38.06
CA THR A 118 -26.88 -32.24 39.51
C THR A 118 -27.89 -31.21 40.01
N ASP A 119 -28.13 -31.20 41.32
CA ASP A 119 -28.98 -30.20 41.98
C ASP A 119 -28.42 -28.77 41.81
N ASP A 120 -27.09 -28.63 41.77
CA ASP A 120 -26.41 -27.36 41.53
C ASP A 120 -26.72 -26.78 40.13
N LEU A 121 -26.75 -27.64 39.10
CA LEU A 121 -27.14 -27.23 37.75
C LEU A 121 -28.62 -26.82 37.69
N THR A 122 -29.48 -27.47 38.48
CA THR A 122 -30.90 -27.09 38.59
C THR A 122 -31.05 -25.72 39.26
N ALA A 123 -30.31 -25.45 40.33
CA ALA A 123 -30.29 -24.15 40.99
C ALA A 123 -29.79 -23.04 40.05
N ALA A 124 -28.70 -23.30 39.31
CA ALA A 124 -28.16 -22.38 38.33
C ALA A 124 -29.13 -22.10 37.17
N GLU A 125 -29.78 -23.14 36.62
CA GLU A 125 -30.80 -23.01 35.58
C GLU A 125 -31.93 -22.08 36.03
N ASN A 126 -32.44 -22.28 37.26
CA ASN A 126 -33.51 -21.46 37.82
C ASN A 126 -33.08 -20.00 38.03
N ALA A 127 -31.88 -19.76 38.56
CA ALA A 127 -31.36 -18.41 38.75
C ALA A 127 -31.19 -17.65 37.41
N ILE A 128 -30.69 -18.32 36.36
CA ILE A 128 -30.55 -17.73 35.03
C ILE A 128 -31.94 -17.50 34.40
N ARG A 129 -32.90 -18.41 34.61
CA ARG A 129 -34.29 -18.25 34.16
C ARG A 129 -34.96 -17.03 34.79
N GLU A 130 -34.82 -16.83 36.09
CA GLU A 130 -35.32 -15.63 36.79
C GLU A 130 -34.65 -14.35 36.27
N THR A 131 -33.35 -14.41 35.96
CA THR A 131 -32.65 -13.30 35.32
C THR A 131 -33.27 -12.97 33.96
N CYS A 132 -33.57 -13.97 33.12
CA CYS A 132 -34.23 -13.76 31.82
C CYS A 132 -35.64 -13.19 31.97
N LEU A 133 -36.40 -13.58 33.00
CA LEU A 133 -37.74 -13.04 33.30
C LEU A 133 -37.68 -11.57 33.72
N THR A 134 -36.66 -11.17 34.48
CA THR A 134 -36.54 -9.81 35.01
C THR A 134 -35.92 -8.84 34.01
N THR A 135 -34.87 -9.25 33.28
CA THR A 135 -34.17 -8.38 32.33
C THR A 135 -34.78 -8.41 30.92
N GLY A 136 -35.54 -9.46 30.61
CA GLY A 136 -35.99 -9.77 29.26
C GLY A 136 -34.90 -10.33 28.35
N VAL A 137 -35.32 -10.87 27.21
CA VAL A 137 -34.46 -11.48 26.18
C VAL A 137 -34.59 -10.76 24.84
N ASP A 138 -33.59 -10.84 23.96
CA ASP A 138 -33.70 -10.30 22.61
C ASP A 138 -34.80 -11.03 21.81
N LYS A 139 -35.48 -10.31 20.90
CA LYS A 139 -36.54 -10.84 20.03
C LYS A 139 -36.11 -12.07 19.24
N VAL A 140 -34.82 -12.22 18.92
CA VAL A 140 -34.30 -13.41 18.22
C VAL A 140 -34.59 -14.70 19.00
N TRP A 141 -34.57 -14.66 20.33
CA TRP A 141 -34.83 -15.84 21.16
C TRP A 141 -36.29 -16.29 21.11
N HIS A 142 -37.23 -15.34 20.96
CA HIS A 142 -38.63 -15.67 20.68
C HIS A 142 -38.77 -16.36 19.33
N GLN A 143 -38.11 -15.82 18.29
CA GLN A 143 -38.14 -16.43 16.96
C GLN A 143 -37.59 -17.86 16.99
N ILE A 144 -36.55 -18.13 17.78
CA ILE A 144 -36.02 -19.49 17.95
C ILE A 144 -37.01 -20.38 18.69
N GLY A 145 -37.58 -19.91 19.80
CA GLY A 145 -38.55 -20.68 20.58
C GLY A 145 -39.82 -21.02 19.81
N GLU A 146 -40.24 -20.19 18.86
CA GLU A 146 -41.34 -20.51 17.94
C GLU A 146 -41.00 -21.62 16.93
N LYS A 147 -39.71 -21.88 16.68
CA LYS A 147 -39.25 -22.86 15.67
C LYS A 147 -38.78 -24.18 16.26
N THR A 148 -38.42 -24.23 17.55
CA THR A 148 -37.98 -25.46 18.22
C THR A 148 -38.65 -25.68 19.56
N ALA A 149 -39.16 -26.89 19.76
CA ALA A 149 -39.75 -27.30 21.04
C ALA A 149 -38.72 -27.23 22.19
N LEU A 150 -37.45 -27.54 21.90
CA LEU A 150 -36.35 -27.50 22.87
C LEU A 150 -36.18 -26.13 23.55
N LEU A 151 -36.46 -25.04 22.82
CA LEU A 151 -36.28 -23.68 23.29
C LEU A 151 -37.61 -22.91 23.39
N ALA A 152 -38.75 -23.61 23.39
CA ALA A 152 -40.08 -22.99 23.41
C ALA A 152 -40.32 -22.07 24.62
N GLN A 153 -39.67 -22.32 25.76
CA GLN A 153 -39.78 -21.47 26.96
C GLN A 153 -39.36 -20.01 26.69
N PHE A 154 -38.53 -19.76 25.67
CA PHE A 154 -38.09 -18.39 25.35
C PHE A 154 -39.23 -17.49 24.84
N VAL A 155 -40.32 -18.05 24.34
CA VAL A 155 -41.51 -17.29 23.92
C VAL A 155 -42.21 -16.64 25.13
N GLY A 156 -42.05 -17.21 26.32
CA GLY A 156 -42.66 -16.74 27.56
C GLY A 156 -41.89 -15.63 28.28
N PHE A 157 -40.66 -15.31 27.88
CA PHE A 157 -39.88 -14.22 28.50
C PHE A 157 -40.29 -12.85 27.93
N PRO A 158 -40.11 -11.74 28.67
CA PRO A 158 -40.37 -10.41 28.11
C PRO A 158 -39.29 -10.03 27.08
N VAL A 159 -39.66 -9.31 26.02
CA VAL A 159 -38.69 -8.81 25.02
C VAL A 159 -37.96 -7.59 25.56
N ALA A 160 -36.63 -7.66 25.64
CA ALA A 160 -35.80 -6.54 26.09
C ALA A 160 -35.79 -5.40 25.06
N LYS A 161 -35.79 -4.14 25.53
CA LYS A 161 -35.63 -2.96 24.67
C LYS A 161 -34.18 -2.89 24.18
N LYS A 162 -33.96 -2.81 22.85
CA LYS A 162 -32.62 -2.70 22.25
C LYS A 162 -31.87 -1.49 22.83
N LYS A 163 -30.76 -1.73 23.55
CA LYS A 163 -29.83 -0.68 23.91
C LYS A 163 -29.13 -0.19 22.64
N SER A 164 -29.12 1.12 22.38
CA SER A 164 -28.40 1.68 21.23
C SER A 164 -26.92 1.32 21.34
N LYS A 165 -26.35 0.68 20.31
CA LYS A 165 -24.91 0.39 20.27
C LYS A 165 -24.13 1.70 20.33
N THR A 166 -23.34 1.90 21.38
CA THR A 166 -22.35 2.97 21.45
C THR A 166 -21.30 2.67 20.38
N LYS A 167 -21.27 3.47 19.31
CA LYS A 167 -20.22 3.38 18.28
C LYS A 167 -18.88 3.64 18.97
N LYS A 168 -17.94 2.69 18.90
CA LYS A 168 -16.58 2.91 19.39
C LYS A 168 -15.97 4.05 18.57
N LYS A 169 -15.53 5.11 19.24
CA LYS A 169 -14.85 6.24 18.59
C LYS A 169 -13.41 5.81 18.33
N VAL A 170 -13.09 5.50 17.07
CA VAL A 170 -11.71 5.23 16.63
C VAL A 170 -11.13 6.54 16.11
N SER A 171 -9.91 6.87 16.49
CA SER A 171 -9.22 8.03 15.95
C SER A 171 -8.78 7.76 14.51
N LEU A 172 -9.08 8.68 13.59
CA LEU A 172 -8.63 8.60 12.20
C LEU A 172 -7.12 8.85 12.05
N SER A 173 -6.43 9.36 13.07
CA SER A 173 -4.98 9.53 13.06
C SER A 173 -4.20 8.24 12.79
N VAL A 174 -4.80 7.08 13.11
CA VAL A 174 -4.25 5.75 12.83
C VAL A 174 -4.08 5.48 11.34
N ALA A 175 -4.83 6.18 10.48
CA ALA A 175 -4.75 6.03 9.04
C ALA A 175 -3.55 6.74 8.40
N LYS A 176 -2.76 7.53 9.16
CA LYS A 176 -1.59 8.24 8.64
C LYS A 176 -0.39 7.31 8.45
N ILE A 177 -0.55 6.34 7.56
CA ILE A 177 0.39 5.26 7.27
C ILE A 177 0.95 5.33 5.85
N ASP A 178 2.07 4.66 5.61
CA ASP A 178 2.49 4.32 4.26
C ASP A 178 1.64 3.12 3.78
N VAL A 179 0.77 3.36 2.81
CA VAL A 179 -0.14 2.35 2.25
C VAL A 179 0.59 1.25 1.47
N PHE A 180 1.87 1.47 1.13
CA PHE A 180 2.73 0.49 0.46
C PHE A 180 3.57 -0.33 1.45
N ASP A 181 3.53 0.00 2.74
CA ASP A 181 4.14 -0.78 3.82
C ASP A 181 3.10 -1.77 4.39
N ASN A 182 3.32 -3.06 4.15
CA ASN A 182 2.42 -4.12 4.59
C ASN A 182 2.24 -4.18 6.12
N GLU A 183 3.26 -3.82 6.91
CA GLU A 183 3.16 -3.85 8.37
C GLU A 183 2.27 -2.72 8.89
N GLN A 184 2.51 -1.49 8.41
CA GLN A 184 1.69 -0.34 8.76
C GLN A 184 0.25 -0.51 8.27
N LEU A 185 0.08 -0.98 7.04
CA LEU A 185 -1.23 -1.27 6.45
C LEU A 185 -2.00 -2.30 7.26
N GLY A 186 -1.37 -3.42 7.63
CA GLY A 186 -1.99 -4.46 8.45
C GLY A 186 -2.43 -3.95 9.82
N GLN A 187 -1.58 -3.17 10.49
CA GLN A 187 -1.90 -2.56 11.79
C GLN A 187 -3.06 -1.58 11.70
N ALA A 188 -3.05 -0.66 10.72
CA ALA A 188 -4.11 0.31 10.52
C ALA A 188 -5.46 -0.36 10.22
N ILE A 189 -5.49 -1.33 9.30
CA ILE A 189 -6.72 -2.06 8.96
C ILE A 189 -7.28 -2.83 10.17
N SER A 190 -6.41 -3.39 11.03
CA SER A 190 -6.85 -4.05 12.27
C SER A 190 -7.53 -3.08 13.24
N GLN A 191 -6.94 -1.91 13.46
CA GLN A 191 -7.52 -0.92 14.38
C GLN A 191 -8.80 -0.28 13.82
N LEU A 192 -8.82 -0.01 12.51
CA LEU A 192 -9.97 0.57 11.81
C LEU A 192 -11.10 -0.43 11.58
N SER A 193 -10.85 -1.75 11.68
CA SER A 193 -11.85 -2.80 11.46
C SER A 193 -13.13 -2.64 12.30
N SER A 194 -13.02 -2.01 13.47
CA SER A 194 -14.17 -1.73 14.35
C SER A 194 -15.13 -0.66 13.82
N LEU A 195 -14.75 0.08 12.77
CA LEU A 195 -15.62 1.00 12.04
C LEU A 195 -16.57 0.27 11.08
N CYS A 196 -16.27 -0.98 10.72
CA CYS A 196 -17.16 -1.80 9.88
C CYS A 196 -18.32 -2.37 10.71
N GLY A 197 -19.53 -1.93 10.35
CA GLY A 197 -20.76 -2.25 11.07
C GLY A 197 -21.34 -3.62 10.72
N ASP A 198 -21.17 -4.05 9.47
CA ASP A 198 -21.87 -5.20 8.91
C ASP A 198 -20.99 -6.44 8.82
N ALA A 199 -21.57 -7.63 8.98
CA ALA A 199 -20.86 -8.91 8.91
C ALA A 199 -20.12 -9.12 7.58
N ALA A 200 -20.70 -8.66 6.47
CA ALA A 200 -20.08 -8.72 5.14
C ALA A 200 -18.78 -7.92 5.08
N GLN A 201 -18.77 -6.70 5.64
CA GLN A 201 -17.60 -5.84 5.70
C GLN A 201 -16.53 -6.44 6.61
N GLN A 202 -16.91 -7.02 7.75
CA GLN A 202 -15.97 -7.64 8.69
C GLN A 202 -15.27 -8.86 8.08
N ILE A 203 -15.98 -9.71 7.33
CA ILE A 203 -15.37 -10.84 6.61
C ILE A 203 -14.46 -10.35 5.50
N ALA A 204 -14.88 -9.33 4.75
CA ALA A 204 -14.05 -8.75 3.72
C ALA A 204 -12.73 -8.21 4.32
N ILE A 205 -12.79 -7.52 5.47
CA ILE A 205 -11.58 -7.07 6.19
C ILE A 205 -10.72 -8.25 6.65
N GLN A 206 -11.28 -9.33 7.18
CA GLN A 206 -10.49 -10.52 7.55
C GLN A 206 -9.78 -11.12 6.33
N LYS A 207 -10.44 -11.14 5.15
CA LYS A 207 -9.81 -11.55 3.90
C LYS A 207 -8.64 -10.62 3.55
N ILE A 208 -8.83 -9.30 3.63
CA ILE A 208 -7.77 -8.31 3.38
C ILE A 208 -6.59 -8.51 4.35
N GLN A 209 -6.85 -8.65 5.66
CA GLN A 209 -5.81 -8.92 6.66
C GLN A 209 -5.01 -10.19 6.33
N SER A 210 -5.69 -11.24 5.85
CA SER A 210 -5.02 -12.47 5.41
C SER A 210 -4.20 -12.28 4.14
N GLN A 211 -4.61 -11.38 3.23
CA GLN A 211 -3.84 -11.05 2.02
C GLN A 211 -2.57 -10.28 2.38
N ILE A 212 -2.69 -9.26 3.24
CA ILE A 212 -1.57 -8.46 3.74
C ILE A 212 -0.54 -9.35 4.45
N SER A 213 -0.98 -10.21 5.38
CA SER A 213 -0.08 -11.08 6.14
C SER A 213 0.63 -12.12 5.27
N SER A 214 0.00 -12.53 4.16
CA SER A 214 0.59 -13.44 3.18
C SER A 214 1.31 -12.73 2.02
N ARG A 215 1.45 -11.40 2.07
CA ARG A 215 2.05 -10.56 1.01
C ARG A 215 1.44 -10.82 -0.37
N ARG A 216 0.15 -11.14 -0.41
CA ARG A 216 -0.62 -11.29 -1.66
C ARG A 216 -1.21 -9.93 -2.06
N ASN A 217 -1.50 -9.79 -3.34
CA ASN A 217 -2.22 -8.63 -3.85
C ASN A 217 -3.56 -8.46 -3.13
N ILE A 218 -3.87 -7.20 -2.82
CA ILE A 218 -5.08 -6.80 -2.11
C ILE A 218 -6.23 -6.79 -3.11
N GLU A 219 -7.29 -7.52 -2.79
CA GLU A 219 -8.52 -7.55 -3.58
C GLU A 219 -9.65 -6.94 -2.75
N ALA A 220 -9.76 -5.62 -2.79
CA ALA A 220 -10.83 -4.90 -2.12
C ALA A 220 -12.15 -5.09 -2.88
N GLY A 221 -13.15 -5.69 -2.21
CA GLY A 221 -14.51 -5.78 -2.76
C GLY A 221 -15.26 -4.46 -2.70
N GLU A 222 -16.28 -4.29 -3.53
CA GLU A 222 -17.11 -3.06 -3.60
C GLU A 222 -17.68 -2.63 -2.24
N SER A 223 -18.02 -3.59 -1.38
CA SER A 223 -18.52 -3.33 -0.02
C SER A 223 -17.52 -2.61 0.89
N LEU A 224 -16.22 -2.71 0.60
CA LEU A 224 -15.15 -2.00 1.32
C LEU A 224 -14.72 -0.72 0.61
N LEU A 225 -14.97 -0.59 -0.69
CA LEU A 225 -14.62 0.61 -1.47
C LEU A 225 -15.69 1.71 -1.40
N SER A 226 -16.91 1.37 -0.95
CA SER A 226 -18.06 2.28 -0.85
C SER A 226 -18.46 2.62 0.59
N LEU A 227 -17.52 2.57 1.54
CA LEU A 227 -17.80 2.90 2.94
C LEU A 227 -18.02 4.41 3.13
N THR A 228 -18.89 4.76 4.06
CA THR A 228 -19.30 6.15 4.33
C THR A 228 -18.91 6.60 5.73
N GLY A 229 -18.79 7.91 5.94
CA GLY A 229 -18.40 8.49 7.23
C GLY A 229 -16.97 8.08 7.60
N ASP A 230 -16.69 7.85 8.88
CA ASP A 230 -15.33 7.56 9.35
C ASP A 230 -14.74 6.27 8.75
N ALA A 231 -15.59 5.31 8.36
CA ALA A 231 -15.17 4.07 7.71
C ALA A 231 -14.63 4.28 6.28
N SER A 232 -14.95 5.41 5.64
CA SER A 232 -14.46 5.75 4.28
C SER A 232 -12.93 5.81 4.19
N VAL A 233 -12.24 6.04 5.31
CA VAL A 233 -10.77 6.01 5.36
C VAL A 233 -10.21 4.64 4.96
N ILE A 234 -10.93 3.56 5.28
CA ILE A 234 -10.58 2.19 4.87
C ILE A 234 -10.72 2.07 3.35
N SER A 235 -11.78 2.63 2.77
CA SER A 235 -11.98 2.65 1.32
C SER A 235 -10.85 3.36 0.60
N VAL A 236 -10.42 4.53 1.11
CA VAL A 236 -9.30 5.29 0.55
C VAL A 236 -8.00 4.48 0.59
N ILE A 237 -7.63 3.98 1.77
CA ILE A 237 -6.40 3.20 1.96
C ILE A 237 -6.37 1.98 1.02
N LEU A 238 -7.46 1.23 0.97
CA LEU A 238 -7.55 0.03 0.14
C LEU A 238 -7.55 0.33 -1.36
N ALA A 239 -8.22 1.42 -1.79
CA ALA A 239 -8.19 1.84 -3.18
C ALA A 239 -6.78 2.18 -3.63
N ILE A 240 -6.04 3.00 -2.85
CA ILE A 240 -4.67 3.39 -3.18
C ILE A 240 -3.74 2.17 -3.16
N ALA A 241 -3.80 1.34 -2.12
CA ALA A 241 -2.95 0.15 -2.00
C ALA A 241 -3.23 -0.90 -3.10
N SER A 242 -4.43 -0.91 -3.67
CA SER A 242 -4.82 -1.81 -4.77
C SER A 242 -4.63 -1.19 -6.16
N GLY A 243 -4.18 0.05 -6.26
CA GLY A 243 -4.05 0.78 -7.53
C GLY A 243 -5.40 1.08 -8.22
N LEU A 244 -6.47 1.20 -7.44
CA LEU A 244 -7.83 1.53 -7.93
C LEU A 244 -8.12 3.02 -7.78
N ASP A 245 -9.15 3.50 -8.50
CA ASP A 245 -9.63 4.88 -8.35
C ASP A 245 -10.16 5.12 -6.94
N SER A 246 -9.63 6.17 -6.29
CA SER A 246 -9.95 6.56 -4.93
C SER A 246 -10.77 7.85 -4.83
N GLN A 247 -11.12 8.51 -5.96
CA GLN A 247 -11.77 9.81 -5.95
C GLN A 247 -13.10 9.84 -5.19
N GLN A 248 -13.93 8.80 -5.36
CA GLN A 248 -15.21 8.72 -4.66
C GLN A 248 -15.01 8.55 -3.15
N ALA A 249 -14.10 7.65 -2.76
CA ALA A 249 -13.76 7.42 -1.35
C ALA A 249 -13.16 8.67 -0.68
N LEU A 250 -12.32 9.42 -1.40
CA LEU A 250 -11.74 10.68 -0.91
C LEU A 250 -12.80 11.75 -0.69
N LYS A 251 -13.79 11.86 -1.59
CA LYS A 251 -14.93 12.77 -1.41
C LYS A 251 -15.77 12.43 -0.18
N GLU A 252 -15.96 11.14 0.11
CA GLU A 252 -16.63 10.71 1.34
C GLU A 252 -15.78 10.99 2.59
N LEU A 253 -14.47 10.71 2.55
CA LEU A 253 -13.57 10.97 3.66
C LEU A 253 -13.51 12.46 3.99
N ALA A 254 -13.51 13.34 2.99
CA ALA A 254 -13.52 14.79 3.19
C ALA A 254 -14.74 15.30 3.97
N LYS A 255 -15.84 14.53 4.04
CA LYS A 255 -17.00 14.88 4.88
C LYS A 255 -16.73 14.63 6.36
N SER A 256 -15.88 13.65 6.69
CA SER A 256 -15.48 13.31 8.07
C SER A 256 -14.21 14.06 8.50
N ASP A 257 -13.18 14.03 7.66
CA ASP A 257 -11.87 14.63 7.93
C ASP A 257 -11.28 15.23 6.63
N LYS A 258 -11.40 16.55 6.49
CA LYS A 258 -10.93 17.29 5.31
C LYS A 258 -9.41 17.29 5.19
N GLU A 259 -8.71 17.36 6.31
CA GLU A 259 -7.24 17.45 6.30
C GLU A 259 -6.64 16.12 5.88
N LEU A 260 -7.12 15.02 6.46
CA LEU A 260 -6.66 13.68 6.09
C LEU A 260 -7.00 13.35 4.63
N ALA A 261 -8.21 13.70 4.17
CA ALA A 261 -8.59 13.53 2.77
C ALA A 261 -7.68 14.32 1.82
N ALA A 262 -7.30 15.55 2.18
CA ALA A 262 -6.37 16.35 1.39
C ALA A 262 -4.96 15.74 1.34
N GLN A 263 -4.48 15.17 2.45
CA GLN A 263 -3.18 14.48 2.47
C GLN A 263 -3.17 13.24 1.58
N PHE A 264 -4.24 12.42 1.60
CA PHE A 264 -4.35 11.28 0.70
C PHE A 264 -4.56 11.69 -0.77
N GLN A 265 -5.30 12.77 -1.03
CA GLN A 265 -5.44 13.30 -2.39
C GLN A 265 -4.09 13.75 -2.93
N ASP A 266 -3.27 14.42 -2.12
CA ASP A 266 -1.93 14.82 -2.49
C ASP A 266 -1.03 13.60 -2.79
N LEU A 267 -1.10 12.53 -1.98
CA LEU A 267 -0.41 11.28 -2.29
C LEU A 267 -0.85 10.70 -3.64
N VAL A 268 -2.15 10.69 -3.94
CA VAL A 268 -2.69 10.16 -5.21
C VAL A 268 -2.25 11.00 -6.40
N ASP A 269 -2.26 12.33 -6.27
CA ASP A 269 -1.77 13.24 -7.30
C ASP A 269 -0.28 12.96 -7.57
N LEU A 270 0.54 12.84 -6.53
CA LEU A 270 1.98 12.53 -6.64
C LEU A 270 2.26 11.15 -7.26
N ILE A 271 1.47 10.12 -6.92
CA ILE A 271 1.59 8.79 -7.57
C ILE A 271 1.34 8.89 -9.09
N ASN A 272 0.43 9.77 -9.49
CA ASN A 272 0.10 10.02 -10.90
C ASN A 272 1.02 11.05 -11.57
N GLY A 273 2.10 11.49 -10.91
CA GLY A 273 3.05 12.46 -11.42
C GLY A 273 2.55 13.91 -11.42
N LYS A 274 1.43 14.19 -10.77
CA LYS A 274 0.88 15.54 -10.63
C LYS A 274 1.35 16.16 -9.32
N VAL A 275 2.10 17.26 -9.42
CA VAL A 275 2.66 17.96 -8.27
C VAL A 275 1.92 19.28 -8.10
N ASN A 276 1.20 19.44 -6.98
CA ASN A 276 0.49 20.69 -6.67
C ASN A 276 1.32 21.63 -5.79
N ASP A 277 1.86 21.10 -4.68
CA ASP A 277 2.69 21.85 -3.73
C ASP A 277 3.84 20.94 -3.28
N TRP A 278 4.95 21.03 -4.00
CA TRP A 278 6.11 20.16 -3.81
C TRP A 278 6.75 20.38 -2.43
N ASN A 279 7.00 21.64 -2.08
CA ASN A 279 7.61 22.03 -0.82
C ASN A 279 6.80 21.58 0.41
N LYS A 280 5.47 21.65 0.36
CA LYS A 280 4.61 21.11 1.43
C LYS A 280 4.66 19.60 1.53
N SER A 281 4.89 18.90 0.42
CA SER A 281 4.90 17.44 0.35
C SER A 281 6.19 16.86 0.94
N ILE A 282 7.34 17.48 0.66
CA ILE A 282 8.61 17.05 1.26
C ILE A 282 8.67 17.35 2.78
N ASN A 283 7.97 18.40 3.22
CA ASN A 283 7.94 18.85 4.63
C ASN A 283 6.69 18.39 5.42
N ALA A 284 5.97 17.37 4.93
CA ALA A 284 4.64 16.98 5.43
C ALA A 284 4.60 16.45 6.88
N GLY A 285 5.70 15.89 7.40
CA GLY A 285 5.80 15.24 8.71
C GLY A 285 6.57 13.92 8.67
N GLU A 286 6.55 13.17 9.78
CA GLU A 286 7.30 11.91 9.95
C GLU A 286 6.43 10.65 10.07
N ASP A 287 5.11 10.81 9.99
CA ASP A 287 4.19 9.67 9.92
C ASP A 287 4.30 8.94 8.57
N GLY A 288 3.72 7.74 8.49
CA GLY A 288 3.87 6.90 7.31
C GLY A 288 3.30 7.55 6.05
N LEU A 289 2.19 8.28 6.18
CA LEU A 289 1.57 8.99 5.05
C LEU A 289 2.47 10.12 4.55
N SER A 290 3.06 10.89 5.46
CA SER A 290 4.00 11.96 5.13
C SER A 290 5.27 11.42 4.48
N LYS A 291 5.79 10.28 4.95
CA LYS A 291 6.93 9.59 4.32
C LYS A 291 6.61 9.12 2.91
N ALA A 292 5.43 8.54 2.70
CA ALA A 292 4.97 8.15 1.37
C ALA A 292 4.87 9.37 0.44
N ARG A 293 4.25 10.47 0.90
CA ARG A 293 4.16 11.73 0.15
C ARG A 293 5.54 12.30 -0.17
N ARG A 294 6.46 12.37 0.81
CA ARG A 294 7.85 12.80 0.61
C ARG A 294 8.55 11.97 -0.46
N ARG A 295 8.36 10.63 -0.44
CA ARG A 295 8.93 9.72 -1.42
C ARG A 295 8.46 10.03 -2.85
N PHE A 296 7.16 10.16 -3.06
CA PHE A 296 6.63 10.47 -4.39
C PHE A 296 6.85 11.93 -4.81
N ALA A 297 6.99 12.85 -3.87
CA ALA A 297 7.40 14.22 -4.15
C ALA A 297 8.84 14.29 -4.66
N TRP A 298 9.77 13.52 -4.08
CA TRP A 298 11.13 13.43 -4.61
C TRP A 298 11.19 12.70 -5.95
N LEU A 299 10.34 11.70 -6.21
CA LEU A 299 10.27 11.07 -7.54
C LEU A 299 9.80 12.03 -8.64
N ASN A 300 9.01 13.03 -8.27
CA ASN A 300 8.46 14.05 -9.17
C ASN A 300 8.93 15.44 -8.73
N PHE A 301 10.23 15.60 -8.49
CA PHE A 301 10.75 16.89 -8.05
C PHE A 301 10.60 17.95 -9.16
N THR A 302 10.53 19.22 -8.75
CA THR A 302 10.34 20.37 -9.65
C THR A 302 11.54 21.31 -9.56
N ASP A 303 11.59 22.35 -10.38
CA ASP A 303 12.64 23.37 -10.38
C ASP A 303 12.78 24.08 -9.00
N GLU A 304 11.79 23.95 -8.12
CA GLU A 304 11.89 24.43 -6.74
C GLU A 304 13.03 23.79 -5.92
N VAL A 305 13.53 22.62 -6.34
CA VAL A 305 14.69 21.96 -5.72
C VAL A 305 15.92 22.87 -5.70
N GLU A 306 16.11 23.69 -6.72
CA GLU A 306 17.28 24.57 -6.85
C GLU A 306 17.39 25.60 -5.70
N LYS A 307 16.28 25.83 -4.99
CA LYS A 307 16.22 26.74 -3.83
C LYS A 307 16.67 26.07 -2.53
N LEU A 308 16.80 24.74 -2.52
CA LEU A 308 17.20 24.00 -1.32
C LEU A 308 18.70 24.08 -1.09
N SER A 309 19.10 23.85 0.16
CA SER A 309 20.51 23.72 0.51
C SER A 309 21.11 22.43 -0.07
N PRO A 310 22.44 22.39 -0.35
CA PRO A 310 23.09 21.17 -0.82
C PRO A 310 22.84 19.97 0.10
N SER A 311 22.80 20.17 1.41
CA SER A 311 22.49 19.12 2.39
C SER A 311 21.07 18.54 2.26
N GLU A 312 20.08 19.37 1.95
CA GLU A 312 18.70 18.90 1.75
C GLU A 312 18.56 18.13 0.44
N ILE A 313 19.27 18.56 -0.61
CA ILE A 313 19.32 17.84 -1.89
C ILE A 313 19.98 16.47 -1.72
N LEU A 314 21.08 16.39 -0.95
CA LEU A 314 21.72 15.10 -0.61
C LEU A 314 20.77 14.15 0.09
N ALA A 315 20.01 14.62 1.09
CA ALA A 315 19.02 13.79 1.77
C ALA A 315 17.92 13.29 0.79
N GLY A 316 17.56 14.09 -0.21
CA GLY A 316 16.68 13.68 -1.30
C GLY A 316 17.29 12.60 -2.20
N ILE A 317 18.58 12.73 -2.54
CA ILE A 317 19.34 11.73 -3.32
C ILE A 317 19.36 10.39 -2.58
N GLU A 318 19.77 10.39 -1.31
CA GLU A 318 19.81 9.18 -0.47
C GLU A 318 18.44 8.49 -0.41
N LEU A 319 17.36 9.27 -0.31
CA LEU A 319 16.00 8.74 -0.34
C LEU A 319 15.70 8.09 -1.70
N LEU A 320 15.97 8.77 -2.81
CA LEU A 320 15.71 8.24 -4.16
C LEU A 320 16.51 6.97 -4.44
N GLU A 321 17.73 6.85 -3.94
CA GLU A 321 18.56 5.64 -4.10
C GLU A 321 17.94 4.39 -3.45
N THR A 322 17.06 4.56 -2.44
CA THR A 322 16.30 3.45 -1.86
C THR A 322 15.14 2.97 -2.72
N ILE A 323 14.75 3.74 -3.74
CA ILE A 323 13.58 3.45 -4.59
C ILE A 323 14.02 2.70 -5.85
N PRO A 324 13.41 1.56 -6.18
CA PRO A 324 13.65 0.89 -7.46
C PRO A 324 13.24 1.78 -8.65
N ASN A 325 14.01 1.74 -9.75
CA ASN A 325 13.73 2.43 -11.01
C ASN A 325 13.78 3.98 -10.94
N SER A 326 14.48 4.56 -9.96
CA SER A 326 14.65 6.01 -9.78
C SER A 326 15.95 6.56 -10.38
N GLN A 327 16.72 5.76 -11.13
CA GLN A 327 18.09 6.11 -11.53
C GLN A 327 18.17 7.42 -12.30
N SER A 328 17.23 7.68 -13.21
CA SER A 328 17.16 8.95 -13.94
C SER A 328 16.96 10.15 -13.01
N GLN A 329 16.07 10.02 -12.02
CA GLN A 329 15.79 11.07 -11.06
C GLN A 329 17.00 11.30 -10.15
N VAL A 330 17.66 10.23 -9.71
CA VAL A 330 18.91 10.31 -8.93
C VAL A 330 19.97 11.08 -9.71
N GLN A 331 20.19 10.76 -11.00
CA GLN A 331 21.18 11.45 -11.81
C GLN A 331 20.85 12.94 -11.98
N ASN A 332 19.60 13.26 -12.34
CA ASN A 332 19.17 14.66 -12.48
C ASN A 332 19.36 15.43 -11.16
N LEU A 333 19.02 14.81 -10.03
CA LEU A 333 19.17 15.45 -8.71
C LEU A 333 20.64 15.61 -8.30
N LYS A 334 21.51 14.68 -8.69
CA LYS A 334 22.98 14.79 -8.50
C LYS A 334 23.56 15.98 -9.27
N TRP A 335 23.08 16.27 -10.48
CA TRP A 335 23.47 17.47 -11.21
C TRP A 335 23.03 18.76 -10.51
N ILE A 336 21.79 18.80 -10.01
CA ILE A 336 21.29 19.95 -9.24
C ILE A 336 22.06 20.12 -7.92
N HIS A 337 22.48 19.02 -7.28
CA HIS A 337 23.32 19.08 -6.10
C HIS A 337 24.70 19.69 -6.39
N LEU A 338 25.33 19.30 -7.51
CA LEU A 338 26.62 19.85 -7.92
C LEU A 338 26.53 21.35 -8.22
N SER A 339 25.49 21.80 -8.91
CA SER A 339 25.28 23.22 -9.19
C SER A 339 25.03 24.01 -7.89
N ALA A 340 24.26 23.46 -6.95
CA ALA A 340 24.05 24.05 -5.63
C ALA A 340 25.34 24.13 -4.81
N LEU A 341 26.20 23.11 -4.83
CA LEU A 341 27.50 23.14 -4.15
C LEU A 341 28.41 24.24 -4.73
N ALA A 342 28.51 24.32 -6.05
CA ALA A 342 29.31 25.33 -6.74
C ALA A 342 28.81 26.76 -6.40
N ALA A 343 27.50 26.98 -6.45
CA ALA A 343 26.88 28.26 -6.09
C ALA A 343 27.08 28.63 -4.60
N SER A 344 27.17 27.63 -3.71
CA SER A 344 27.40 27.83 -2.27
C SER A 344 28.87 28.10 -1.90
N GLY A 345 29.78 28.15 -2.87
CA GLY A 345 31.22 28.38 -2.66
C GLY A 345 32.00 27.15 -2.19
N LYS A 346 31.39 25.96 -2.25
CA LYS A 346 32.03 24.67 -1.92
C LYS A 346 32.58 23.98 -3.17
N SER A 347 33.40 24.70 -3.93
CA SER A 347 33.90 24.23 -5.23
C SER A 347 34.82 23.01 -5.12
N GLU A 348 35.52 22.82 -3.99
CA GLU A 348 36.34 21.62 -3.76
C GLU A 348 35.48 20.37 -3.61
N ASP A 349 34.47 20.40 -2.73
CA ASP A 349 33.52 19.29 -2.54
C ASP A 349 32.77 18.94 -3.84
N ALA A 350 32.38 19.96 -4.61
CA ALA A 350 31.74 19.79 -5.91
C ALA A 350 32.68 19.12 -6.93
N ALA A 351 33.96 19.52 -6.95
CA ALA A 351 34.96 18.91 -7.82
C ALA A 351 35.22 17.45 -7.46
N GLU A 352 35.37 17.12 -6.17
CA GLU A 352 35.54 15.73 -5.71
C GLU A 352 34.33 14.87 -6.09
N THR A 353 33.12 15.40 -5.90
CA THR A 353 31.88 14.69 -6.22
C THR A 353 31.74 14.45 -7.73
N LEU A 354 32.01 15.46 -8.55
CA LEU A 354 31.88 15.37 -10.02
C LEU A 354 32.80 14.30 -10.62
N VAL A 355 34.04 14.19 -10.12
CA VAL A 355 35.02 13.20 -10.63
C VAL A 355 34.57 11.76 -10.41
N THR A 356 33.65 11.51 -9.47
CA THR A 356 33.09 10.17 -9.23
C THR A 356 31.98 9.78 -10.21
N TYR A 357 31.49 10.72 -11.04
CA TYR A 357 30.37 10.48 -11.95
C TYR A 357 30.83 10.07 -13.35
N SER A 358 29.98 9.35 -14.09
CA SER A 358 30.16 9.08 -15.52
C SER A 358 29.21 9.97 -16.33
N LEU A 359 29.67 10.45 -17.49
CA LEU A 359 28.77 11.16 -18.41
C LEU A 359 27.80 10.18 -19.06
N ASP A 360 26.52 10.56 -19.15
CA ASP A 360 25.52 9.90 -19.97
C ASP A 360 25.21 10.78 -21.19
N ASN A 361 24.79 10.16 -22.30
CA ASN A 361 24.55 10.85 -23.59
C ASN A 361 23.44 11.92 -23.57
N ALA A 362 22.70 12.06 -22.47
CA ALA A 362 21.57 12.99 -22.34
C ALA A 362 21.90 14.26 -21.55
N ILE A 363 23.17 14.50 -21.22
CA ILE A 363 23.59 15.65 -20.43
C ILE A 363 23.59 16.92 -21.30
N ASP A 364 23.01 17.99 -20.75
CA ASP A 364 23.11 19.33 -21.32
C ASP A 364 24.54 19.87 -21.18
N ILE A 365 25.24 19.93 -22.32
CA ILE A 365 26.65 20.31 -22.39
C ILE A 365 26.90 21.73 -21.93
N ASP A 366 25.96 22.65 -22.14
CA ASP A 366 26.13 24.06 -21.79
C ASP A 366 26.20 24.20 -20.26
N ASN A 367 25.25 23.57 -19.57
CA ASN A 367 25.18 23.56 -18.11
C ASN A 367 26.38 22.81 -17.49
N LEU A 368 26.77 21.68 -18.08
CA LEU A 368 27.95 20.94 -17.63
C LEU A 368 29.22 21.76 -17.76
N TYR A 369 29.43 22.39 -18.92
CA TYR A 369 30.65 23.12 -19.19
C TYR A 369 30.74 24.40 -18.36
N GLN A 370 29.61 25.08 -18.15
CA GLN A 370 29.55 26.19 -17.19
C GLN A 370 29.98 25.73 -15.81
N LEU A 371 29.48 24.60 -15.32
CA LEU A 371 29.89 24.04 -14.02
C LEU A 371 31.39 23.70 -13.99
N VAL A 372 31.92 23.03 -15.01
CA VAL A 372 33.37 22.74 -15.11
C VAL A 372 34.20 24.03 -15.06
N SER A 373 33.78 25.07 -15.78
CA SER A 373 34.47 26.35 -15.80
C SER A 373 34.41 27.08 -14.46
N GLN A 374 33.29 26.98 -13.73
CA GLN A 374 33.12 27.56 -12.39
C GLN A 374 34.00 26.86 -11.35
N LEU A 375 34.15 25.53 -11.44
CA LEU A 375 34.97 24.76 -10.52
C LEU A 375 36.47 25.03 -10.70
N ASN A 376 36.91 25.33 -11.94
CA ASN A 376 38.30 25.65 -12.30
C ASN A 376 39.33 24.71 -11.63
N SER A 377 39.04 23.41 -11.64
CA SER A 377 39.84 22.37 -10.98
C SER A 377 40.54 21.49 -12.01
N PRO A 378 41.86 21.25 -11.88
CA PRO A 378 42.61 20.41 -12.82
C PRO A 378 42.10 18.95 -12.81
N ALA A 379 41.66 18.45 -11.66
CA ALA A 379 41.10 17.10 -11.54
C ALA A 379 39.80 16.95 -12.33
N VAL A 380 38.96 17.99 -12.34
CA VAL A 380 37.72 18.02 -13.14
C VAL A 380 38.03 18.09 -14.63
N GLU A 381 39.05 18.85 -15.03
CA GLU A 381 39.47 18.92 -16.43
C GLU A 381 40.00 17.57 -16.93
N ASP A 382 40.80 16.87 -16.11
CA ASP A 382 41.32 15.54 -16.46
C ASP A 382 40.21 14.47 -16.47
N TRP A 383 39.23 14.58 -15.57
CA TRP A 383 38.02 13.77 -15.63
C TRP A 383 37.26 14.01 -16.94
N LEU A 384 37.00 15.27 -17.31
CA LEU A 384 36.28 15.59 -18.55
C LEU A 384 37.02 15.04 -19.78
N LYS A 385 38.36 15.15 -19.82
CA LYS A 385 39.19 14.53 -20.87
C LYS A 385 38.96 13.03 -20.99
N SER A 386 38.84 12.33 -19.85
CA SER A 386 38.60 10.88 -19.83
C SER A 386 37.22 10.48 -20.36
N GLN A 387 36.26 11.41 -20.38
CA GLN A 387 34.87 11.18 -20.78
C GLN A 387 34.53 11.74 -22.18
N LEU A 388 35.48 12.37 -22.89
CA LEU A 388 35.23 13.01 -24.19
C LEU A 388 34.68 12.04 -25.25
N ASN A 389 35.01 10.75 -25.15
CA ASN A 389 34.53 9.69 -26.02
C ASN A 389 33.03 9.38 -25.89
N LEU A 390 32.37 9.87 -24.83
CA LEU A 390 30.93 9.73 -24.60
C LEU A 390 30.14 10.93 -25.15
N LEU A 391 30.82 12.00 -25.56
CA LEU A 391 30.22 13.21 -26.09
C LEU A 391 29.98 13.10 -27.60
N ASP A 392 28.95 13.80 -28.09
CA ASP A 392 28.69 13.94 -29.52
C ASP A 392 29.55 15.04 -30.17
N GLU A 393 29.54 15.11 -31.50
CA GLU A 393 30.36 16.07 -32.24
C GLU A 393 29.99 17.53 -31.90
N GLY A 394 28.72 17.81 -31.61
CA GLY A 394 28.24 19.13 -31.20
C GLY A 394 28.85 19.57 -29.87
N ALA A 395 28.81 18.71 -28.85
CA ALA A 395 29.42 18.96 -27.56
C ALA A 395 30.95 19.13 -27.67
N LEU A 396 31.62 18.34 -28.50
CA LEU A 396 33.06 18.48 -28.74
C LEU A 396 33.41 19.83 -29.38
N VAL A 397 32.63 20.29 -30.36
CA VAL A 397 32.81 21.62 -30.98
C VAL A 397 32.60 22.72 -29.94
N TYR A 398 31.55 22.62 -29.13
CA TYR A 398 31.26 23.59 -28.07
C TYR A 398 32.44 23.74 -27.11
N ILE A 399 32.94 22.62 -26.56
CA ILE A 399 34.11 22.63 -25.66
C ILE A 399 35.36 23.19 -26.36
N ALA A 400 35.61 22.79 -27.60
CA ALA A 400 36.82 23.18 -28.34
C ALA A 400 36.88 24.69 -28.63
N GLN A 401 35.72 25.32 -28.86
CA GLN A 401 35.63 26.73 -29.21
C GLN A 401 35.36 27.64 -28.01
N HIS A 402 34.93 27.09 -26.86
CA HIS A 402 34.61 27.90 -25.69
C HIS A 402 35.84 28.71 -25.19
N GLU A 403 35.61 29.96 -24.79
CA GLU A 403 36.69 30.92 -24.52
C GLU A 403 37.55 30.50 -23.33
N THR A 404 36.91 29.97 -22.29
CA THR A 404 37.55 29.57 -21.03
C THR A 404 38.23 28.19 -21.06
N SER A 405 38.09 27.42 -22.14
CA SER A 405 38.68 26.07 -22.21
C SER A 405 40.20 26.12 -22.25
N SER A 406 40.83 25.22 -21.50
CA SER A 406 42.29 25.07 -21.53
C SER A 406 42.76 24.65 -22.92
N LEU A 407 43.97 25.07 -23.29
CA LEU A 407 44.61 24.66 -24.55
C LEU A 407 44.73 23.12 -24.66
N ALA A 408 44.86 22.42 -23.54
CA ALA A 408 44.95 20.95 -23.53
C ALA A 408 43.62 20.31 -23.89
N LEU A 409 42.52 20.80 -23.30
CA LEU A 409 41.18 20.29 -23.57
C LEU A 409 40.73 20.59 -25.01
N LYS A 410 41.00 21.80 -25.50
CA LYS A 410 40.74 22.19 -26.91
C LYS A 410 41.45 21.24 -27.88
N ASN A 411 42.71 20.91 -27.59
CA ASN A 411 43.51 20.02 -28.43
C ASN A 411 42.90 18.62 -28.52
N GLU A 412 42.51 18.02 -27.40
CA GLU A 412 41.91 16.68 -27.39
C GLU A 412 40.57 16.64 -28.13
N CYS A 413 39.71 17.66 -27.96
CA CYS A 413 38.45 17.76 -28.69
C CYS A 413 38.69 17.84 -30.22
N PHE A 414 39.61 18.71 -30.66
CA PHE A 414 39.94 18.82 -32.09
C PHE A 414 40.59 17.56 -32.67
N LYS A 415 41.38 16.81 -31.89
CA LYS A 415 41.90 15.50 -32.33
C LYS A 415 40.76 14.53 -32.61
N MET A 416 39.79 14.44 -31.71
CA MET A 416 38.64 13.56 -31.84
C MET A 416 37.77 13.94 -33.05
N LEU A 417 37.46 15.23 -33.22
CA LEU A 417 36.72 15.72 -34.39
C LEU A 417 37.46 15.43 -35.70
N GLN A 418 38.77 15.67 -35.74
CA GLN A 418 39.56 15.35 -36.94
C GLN A 418 39.60 13.84 -37.24
N ASP A 419 39.61 13.00 -36.21
CA ASP A 419 39.62 11.55 -36.36
C ASP A 419 38.25 11.00 -36.77
N SER A 420 37.15 11.64 -36.37
CA SER A 420 35.79 11.28 -36.84
C SER A 420 35.57 11.69 -38.29
N GLY A 421 36.10 12.86 -38.69
CA GLY A 421 35.98 13.38 -40.05
C GLY A 421 34.54 13.70 -40.46
N GLY A 422 33.68 14.02 -39.49
CA GLY A 422 32.29 14.41 -39.72
C GLY A 422 32.10 15.87 -40.17
N GLU A 423 30.84 16.26 -40.35
CA GLU A 423 30.44 17.64 -40.75
C GLU A 423 30.96 18.69 -39.75
N ALA A 424 30.87 18.39 -38.46
CA ALA A 424 31.36 19.25 -37.39
C ALA A 424 32.87 19.55 -37.51
N TRP A 425 33.66 18.62 -38.05
CA TRP A 425 35.08 18.86 -38.30
C TRP A 425 35.30 19.80 -39.47
N GLU A 426 34.55 19.66 -40.57
CA GLU A 426 34.70 20.55 -41.72
C GLU A 426 34.45 22.01 -41.32
N GLU A 427 33.39 22.25 -40.53
CA GLU A 427 33.02 23.58 -40.04
C GLU A 427 34.03 24.17 -39.04
N SER A 428 34.66 23.33 -38.22
CA SER A 428 35.55 23.78 -37.14
C SER A 428 37.05 23.64 -37.41
N SER A 429 37.43 23.03 -38.54
CA SER A 429 38.81 22.69 -38.90
C SER A 429 39.78 23.88 -38.88
N VAL A 430 39.33 25.06 -39.29
CA VAL A 430 40.15 26.28 -39.29
C VAL A 430 40.48 26.74 -37.87
N ALA A 431 39.55 26.60 -36.93
CA ALA A 431 39.77 26.95 -35.53
C ALA A 431 40.83 26.05 -34.86
N ALA A 432 41.00 24.81 -35.36
CA ALA A 432 42.01 23.87 -34.86
C ALA A 432 43.45 24.27 -35.21
N ILE A 433 43.67 25.08 -36.26
CA ILE A 433 45.01 25.46 -36.76
C ILE A 433 45.86 26.09 -35.65
N ALA A 434 45.31 27.10 -34.98
CA ALA A 434 46.01 27.81 -33.91
C ALA A 434 46.32 26.88 -32.72
N VAL A 435 45.38 25.99 -32.37
CA VAL A 435 45.53 25.05 -31.25
C VAL A 435 46.60 24.00 -31.56
N PHE A 436 46.56 23.38 -32.74
CA PHE A 436 47.54 22.38 -33.16
C PHE A 436 48.94 22.98 -33.32
N ALA A 437 49.06 24.22 -33.81
CA ALA A 437 50.35 24.92 -33.85
C ALA A 437 50.92 25.13 -32.44
N GLN A 438 50.11 25.63 -31.49
CA GLN A 438 50.54 25.86 -30.11
C GLN A 438 50.85 24.56 -29.34
N LYS A 439 50.18 23.46 -29.67
CA LYS A 439 50.44 22.12 -29.08
C LYS A 439 51.45 21.27 -29.87
N LEU A 440 52.00 21.79 -30.97
CA LEU A 440 52.96 21.09 -31.84
C LEU A 440 52.42 19.78 -32.43
N GLU A 441 51.12 19.73 -32.74
CA GLU A 441 50.47 18.60 -33.43
C GLU A 441 50.71 18.67 -34.96
N LEU A 442 51.97 18.72 -35.37
CA LEU A 442 52.40 19.07 -36.75
C LEU A 442 51.78 18.17 -37.83
N ARG A 443 51.61 16.88 -37.55
CA ARG A 443 50.98 15.93 -38.49
C ARG A 443 49.49 16.20 -38.71
N ARG A 444 48.81 16.73 -37.69
CA ARG A 444 47.38 17.05 -37.74
C ARG A 444 47.17 18.42 -38.37
N LEU A 445 48.05 19.37 -38.04
CA LEU A 445 48.13 20.68 -38.65
C LEU A 445 48.37 20.59 -40.16
N SER A 446 49.35 19.78 -40.59
CA SER A 446 49.69 19.62 -42.01
C SER A 446 48.51 19.14 -42.84
N LYS A 447 47.75 18.17 -42.33
CA LYS A 447 46.52 17.66 -42.99
C LYS A 447 45.50 18.76 -43.25
N ILE A 448 45.31 19.70 -42.31
CA ILE A 448 44.38 20.82 -42.50
C ILE A 448 44.88 21.72 -43.62
N LEU A 449 46.16 22.10 -43.56
CA LEU A 449 46.78 23.04 -44.50
C LEU A 449 46.89 22.48 -45.92
N THR A 450 47.02 21.16 -46.08
CA THR A 450 47.03 20.52 -47.40
C THR A 450 45.65 20.33 -47.99
N ASN A 451 44.61 20.22 -47.15
CA ASN A 451 43.26 19.90 -47.60
C ASN A 451 42.38 21.14 -47.80
N ASN A 452 42.80 22.31 -47.30
CA ASN A 452 42.08 23.57 -47.45
C ASN A 452 42.98 24.61 -48.14
N ASP A 453 42.70 24.91 -49.41
CA ASP A 453 43.50 25.84 -50.22
C ASP A 453 43.58 27.27 -49.65
N LEU A 454 42.62 27.67 -48.81
CA LEU A 454 42.58 28.99 -48.19
C LEU A 454 43.35 29.05 -46.86
N ALA A 455 43.47 27.93 -46.15
CA ALA A 455 44.10 27.88 -44.83
C ALA A 455 45.59 28.31 -44.83
N PRO A 456 46.42 27.93 -45.83
CA PRO A 456 47.79 28.41 -45.92
C PRO A 456 47.92 29.93 -46.08
N MET A 457 46.96 30.55 -46.78
CA MET A 457 46.95 31.99 -47.01
C MET A 457 46.51 32.76 -45.77
N SER A 458 45.56 32.23 -44.99
CA SER A 458 45.07 32.87 -43.77
C SER A 458 45.95 32.60 -42.54
N HIS A 459 46.75 31.53 -42.54
CA HIS A 459 47.65 31.14 -41.44
C HIS A 459 49.10 30.91 -41.92
N PRO A 460 49.79 31.97 -42.40
CA PRO A 460 51.10 31.83 -43.04
C PRO A 460 52.19 31.38 -42.06
N HIS A 461 52.11 31.75 -40.77
CA HIS A 461 53.11 31.38 -39.77
C HIS A 461 53.02 29.89 -39.38
N GLU A 462 51.80 29.40 -39.17
CA GLU A 462 51.51 28.00 -38.91
C GLU A 462 51.84 27.12 -40.12
N THR A 463 51.68 27.67 -41.33
CA THR A 463 52.08 27.00 -42.57
C THR A 463 53.58 26.81 -42.67
N LEU A 464 54.37 27.84 -42.35
CA LEU A 464 55.82 27.73 -42.29
C LEU A 464 56.26 26.72 -41.23
N LEU A 465 55.59 26.72 -40.07
CA LEU A 465 55.85 25.76 -38.98
C LEU A 465 55.60 24.30 -39.42
N SER A 466 54.55 24.06 -40.20
CA SER A 466 54.21 22.71 -40.67
C SER A 466 55.06 22.22 -41.84
N TYR A 467 55.68 23.13 -42.59
CA TYR A 467 56.51 22.81 -43.76
C TYR A 467 57.95 22.44 -43.39
N HIS A 468 58.41 22.90 -42.23
CA HIS A 468 59.68 22.50 -41.60
C HIS A 468 59.52 21.20 -40.81
#